data_AF-E4X2S7-F1
#
_entry.id   AF-E4X2S7-F1
#
_cell.length_a   1.000
_cell.length_b   1.000
_cell.length_c   1.000
_cell.angle_alpha   90.00
_cell.angle_beta   90.00
_cell.angle_gamma   90.00
#
_symmetry.space_group_name_H-M   'P 1'
#
loop_
_entity.id
_entity.type
_entity.pdbx_description
1 polymer ?
#
loop_
_entity_poly.entity_id
_entity_poly.type
_entity_poly.pdbx_seq_one_letter_code
_entity_poly.pdbx_strand_id
1 'polypeptide(L)'
;MDGKCPMCKEDLLLALILPCKHIFCFLCIKGHCLKNGANCYICKMSFDKSLIEKPPSMEAVREGSKDKNRWYYESNNNGWWEFDKRTSEIIEDAFRQEDPTVAFPIGSRTYEINFEAKRQYQKDETSKKRTITRSTRRDIKNLRGVAGIPLENYREDNDSDGIAGLSDSE
;
A
#
# COMPACT_ATOMS: atom_id res chain seq x y z
N MET A 1 -24.37 5.59 2.05
CA MET A 1 -23.14 5.37 1.28
C MET A 1 -22.48 4.14 1.87
N ASP A 2 -22.36 3.07 1.09
CA ASP A 2 -22.19 1.69 1.56
C ASP A 2 -20.79 1.37 2.10
N GLY A 3 -20.06 2.33 2.66
CA GLY A 3 -18.69 2.14 3.19
C GLY A 3 -17.63 1.75 2.15
N LYS A 4 -18.01 1.66 0.87
CA LYS A 4 -17.18 1.18 -0.24
C LYS A 4 -16.53 2.31 -1.02
N CYS A 5 -15.33 2.04 -1.51
CA CYS A 5 -14.57 2.92 -2.37
C CYS A 5 -15.22 3.00 -3.77
N PRO A 6 -15.57 4.20 -4.27
CA PRO A 6 -16.16 4.35 -5.60
C PRO A 6 -15.26 3.93 -6.76
N MET A 7 -13.95 3.81 -6.54
CA MET A 7 -12.96 3.44 -7.57
C MET A 7 -12.73 1.93 -7.67
N CYS A 8 -12.43 1.25 -6.56
CA CYS A 8 -12.16 -0.19 -6.57
C CYS A 8 -13.37 -1.05 -6.20
N LYS A 9 -14.47 -0.45 -5.73
CA LYS A 9 -15.72 -1.12 -5.30
C LYS A 9 -15.61 -2.04 -4.08
N GLU A 10 -14.45 -2.05 -3.44
CA GLU A 10 -14.19 -2.73 -2.16
C GLU A 10 -14.37 -1.79 -0.97
N ASP A 11 -14.31 -2.31 0.26
CA ASP A 11 -14.29 -1.51 1.48
C ASP A 11 -13.17 -0.46 1.44
N LEU A 12 -13.30 0.63 2.21
CA LEU A 12 -12.26 1.65 2.24
C LEU A 12 -10.99 1.15 2.95
N LEU A 13 -9.84 1.31 2.30
CA LEU A 13 -8.53 1.03 2.89
C LEU A 13 -7.75 2.34 3.01
N LEU A 14 -7.37 2.69 4.24
CA LEU A 14 -6.75 3.99 4.56
C LEU A 14 -7.61 5.12 3.97
N ALA A 15 -8.86 5.22 4.44
CA ALA A 15 -9.87 6.11 3.88
C ALA A 15 -9.39 7.58 3.87
N LEU A 16 -9.34 8.20 2.69
CA LEU A 16 -9.05 9.62 2.53
C LEU A 16 -10.33 10.37 2.18
N ILE A 17 -10.66 11.38 2.98
CA ILE A 17 -11.79 12.29 2.75
C ILE A 17 -11.27 13.54 2.04
N LEU A 18 -11.74 13.80 0.83
CA LEU A 18 -11.36 15.00 0.06
C LEU A 18 -12.11 16.25 0.55
N PRO A 19 -11.67 17.48 0.19
CA PRO A 19 -12.39 18.71 0.54
C PRO A 19 -13.85 18.73 0.07
N CYS A 20 -14.13 18.11 -1.09
CA CYS A 20 -15.47 17.89 -1.63
C CYS A 20 -16.30 16.82 -0.90
N LYS A 21 -15.80 16.28 0.22
CA LYS A 21 -16.41 15.24 1.07
C LYS A 21 -16.55 13.85 0.47
N HIS A 22 -16.14 13.64 -0.79
CA HIS A 22 -16.01 12.29 -1.34
C HIS A 22 -14.86 11.51 -0.68
N ILE A 23 -15.07 10.20 -0.49
CA ILE A 23 -14.17 9.32 0.24
C ILE A 23 -13.67 8.21 -0.69
N PHE A 24 -12.37 7.91 -0.63
CA PHE A 24 -11.71 6.87 -1.43
C PHE A 24 -10.69 6.11 -0.59
N CYS A 25 -10.27 4.92 -1.04
CA CYS A 25 -9.01 4.35 -0.53
C CYS A 25 -7.85 5.28 -0.91
N PHE A 26 -6.92 5.52 0.02
CA PHE A 26 -5.76 6.39 -0.22
C PHE A 26 -5.02 6.02 -1.51
N LEU A 27 -4.74 4.72 -1.73
CA LEU A 27 -4.01 4.26 -2.92
C LEU A 27 -4.81 4.41 -4.21
N CYS A 28 -6.14 4.31 -4.15
CA CYS A 28 -6.99 4.49 -5.33
C CYS A 28 -6.92 5.95 -5.81
N ILE A 29 -7.18 6.89 -4.90
CA ILE A 29 -7.17 8.30 -5.26
C ILE A 29 -5.76 8.80 -5.58
N LYS A 30 -4.72 8.33 -4.89
CA LYS A 30 -3.32 8.58 -5.24
C LYS A 30 -3.01 8.11 -6.67
N GLY A 31 -3.41 6.88 -7.01
CA GLY A 31 -3.22 6.31 -8.34
C GLY A 31 -3.94 7.08 -9.45
N HIS A 32 -5.16 7.58 -9.18
CA HIS A 32 -5.88 8.48 -10.08
C HIS A 32 -5.11 9.78 -10.29
N CYS A 33 -4.69 10.42 -9.20
CA CYS A 33 -4.08 11.74 -9.27
C CYS A 33 -2.70 11.74 -9.93
N LEU A 34 -1.93 10.66 -9.77
CA LEU A 34 -0.64 10.49 -10.46
C LEU A 34 -0.78 10.43 -11.99
N LYS A 35 -1.97 10.07 -12.50
CA LYS A 35 -2.25 9.98 -13.94
C LYS A 35 -3.04 11.17 -14.48
N ASN A 36 -3.97 11.68 -13.69
CA ASN A 36 -5.00 12.63 -14.15
C ASN A 36 -4.92 14.01 -13.47
N GLY A 37 -3.91 14.24 -12.61
CA GLY A 37 -3.81 15.45 -11.79
C GLY A 37 -4.62 15.37 -10.49
N ALA A 38 -4.33 16.25 -9.53
CA ALA A 38 -4.96 16.29 -8.20
C ALA A 38 -6.41 16.81 -8.25
N ASN A 39 -7.33 15.94 -8.66
CA ASN A 39 -8.76 16.23 -8.71
C ASN A 39 -9.61 15.03 -8.25
N CYS A 40 -10.81 15.32 -7.77
CA CYS A 40 -11.74 14.30 -7.30
C CYS A 40 -12.18 13.39 -8.46
N TYR A 41 -12.09 12.08 -8.28
CA TYR A 41 -12.57 11.11 -9.29
C TYR A 41 -14.07 11.28 -9.62
N ILE A 42 -14.88 11.68 -8.64
CA ILE A 42 -16.34 11.86 -8.79
C ILE A 42 -16.66 13.24 -9.36
N CYS A 43 -16.43 14.32 -8.60
CA CYS A 43 -16.91 15.66 -8.96
C CYS A 43 -15.89 16.53 -9.69
N LYS A 44 -14.68 16.03 -9.94
CA LYS A 44 -13.58 16.73 -10.64
C LYS A 44 -13.05 18.00 -9.94
N MET A 45 -13.51 18.32 -8.74
CA MET A 45 -12.96 19.41 -7.93
C MET A 45 -11.46 19.18 -7.69
N SER A 46 -10.64 20.16 -8.07
CA SER A 46 -9.21 20.17 -7.79
C SER A 46 -8.94 20.36 -6.30
N PHE A 47 -7.83 19.82 -5.82
CA PHE A 47 -7.40 19.97 -4.44
C PHE A 47 -5.86 19.98 -4.35
N ASP A 48 -5.35 20.34 -3.18
CA ASP A 48 -3.90 20.38 -2.94
C ASP A 48 -3.28 18.98 -3.03
N LYS A 49 -2.23 18.84 -3.85
CA LYS A 49 -1.55 17.57 -4.09
C LYS A 49 -0.92 16.98 -2.82
N SER A 50 -0.60 17.80 -1.82
CA SER A 50 -0.10 17.34 -0.52
C SER A 50 -1.02 16.31 0.15
N LEU A 51 -2.33 16.35 -0.09
CA LEU A 51 -3.30 15.40 0.46
C LEU A 51 -3.07 13.93 0.05
N ILE A 52 -2.36 13.68 -1.04
CA ILE A 52 -2.08 12.33 -1.55
C ILE A 52 -0.60 11.93 -1.41
N GLU A 53 0.21 12.77 -0.77
CA GLU A 53 1.63 12.50 -0.55
C GLU A 53 1.83 11.53 0.63
N LYS A 54 1.04 11.71 1.70
CA LYS A 54 1.07 10.88 2.91
C LYS A 54 -0.31 10.25 3.18
N PRO A 55 -0.35 8.99 3.67
CA PRO A 55 -1.61 8.36 4.04
C PRO A 55 -2.21 9.01 5.29
N PRO A 56 -3.53 8.85 5.52
CA PRO A 56 -4.20 9.41 6.70
C PRO A 56 -3.72 8.89 8.07
N SER A 57 -3.16 7.67 8.12
CA SER A 57 -2.54 7.11 9.34
C SER A 57 -1.37 6.22 8.96
N MET A 58 -0.21 6.48 9.55
CA MET A 58 1.00 5.68 9.36
C MET A 58 1.00 4.43 10.25
N GLU A 59 0.34 4.49 11.40
CA GLU A 59 0.15 3.36 12.32
C GLU A 59 -0.65 2.24 11.62
N ALA A 60 -1.73 2.62 10.94
CA ALA A 60 -2.55 1.69 10.17
C ALA A 60 -1.77 1.02 9.03
N VAL A 61 -0.77 1.70 8.45
CA VAL A 61 0.14 1.13 7.45
C VAL A 61 1.14 0.15 8.09
N ARG A 62 1.60 0.46 9.30
CA ARG A 62 2.61 -0.32 10.04
C ARG A 62 2.03 -1.50 10.80
N GLU A 63 0.71 -1.60 10.93
CA GLU A 63 0.04 -2.62 11.74
C GLU A 63 0.61 -4.03 11.55
N GLY A 64 0.80 -4.74 12.67
CA GLY A 64 1.18 -6.15 12.76
C GLY A 64 2.67 -6.42 13.01
N SER A 65 2.94 -7.61 13.56
CA SER A 65 4.28 -8.04 13.97
C SER A 65 5.31 -8.04 12.82
N LYS A 66 6.58 -7.79 13.15
CA LYS A 66 7.73 -7.91 12.24
C LYS A 66 8.02 -9.37 11.86
N ASP A 67 7.59 -10.31 12.70
CA ASP A 67 7.76 -11.76 12.56
C ASP A 67 6.66 -12.42 11.73
N LYS A 68 5.57 -11.71 11.46
CA LYS A 68 4.48 -12.24 10.64
C LYS A 68 4.95 -12.29 9.18
N ASN A 69 4.68 -13.41 8.51
CA ASN A 69 4.86 -13.51 7.06
C ASN A 69 3.94 -12.54 6.32
N ARG A 70 4.50 -11.91 5.29
CA ARG A 70 3.83 -10.94 4.42
C ARG A 70 4.26 -11.14 2.97
N TRP A 71 3.51 -10.50 2.08
CA TRP A 71 3.76 -10.54 0.65
C TRP A 71 4.39 -9.25 0.17
N TYR A 72 5.33 -9.40 -0.75
CA TYR A 72 6.09 -8.29 -1.32
C TYR A 72 6.13 -8.39 -2.84
N TYR A 73 6.23 -7.23 -3.49
CA TYR A 73 6.50 -7.11 -4.92
C TYR A 73 7.75 -6.27 -5.19
N GLU A 74 8.50 -6.68 -6.20
CA GLU A 74 9.76 -6.05 -6.58
C GLU A 74 9.55 -4.65 -7.15
N SER A 75 10.39 -3.71 -6.74
CA SER A 75 10.45 -2.35 -7.27
C SER A 75 11.25 -2.29 -8.58
N ASN A 76 10.95 -1.31 -9.43
CA ASN A 76 11.76 -1.07 -10.64
C ASN A 76 13.19 -0.57 -10.32
N ASN A 77 13.37 0.07 -9.16
CA ASN A 77 14.62 0.72 -8.76
C ASN A 77 15.32 -0.06 -7.64
N ASN A 78 15.30 -1.39 -7.70
CA ASN A 78 15.77 -2.30 -6.64
C ASN A 78 14.97 -2.19 -5.33
N GLY A 79 14.97 -3.28 -4.56
CA GLY A 79 14.23 -3.40 -3.29
C GLY A 79 12.77 -3.82 -3.45
N TRP A 80 12.09 -3.89 -2.31
CA TRP A 80 10.77 -4.53 -2.20
C TRP A 80 9.72 -3.56 -1.67
N TRP A 81 8.50 -3.71 -2.17
CA TRP A 81 7.32 -3.08 -1.60
C TRP A 81 6.45 -4.16 -0.97
N GLU A 82 6.01 -3.94 0.27
CA GLU A 82 4.98 -4.78 0.87
C GLU A 82 3.64 -4.50 0.18
N PHE A 83 2.83 -5.53 -0.06
CA PHE A 83 1.44 -5.32 -0.44
C PHE A 83 0.67 -4.68 0.72
N ASP A 84 -0.44 -4.00 0.42
CA ASP A 84 -1.32 -3.52 1.48
C ASP A 84 -1.98 -4.70 2.24
N LYS A 85 -2.59 -4.42 3.39
CA LYS A 85 -3.17 -5.44 4.28
C LYS A 85 -4.19 -6.33 3.56
N ARG A 86 -5.16 -5.73 2.87
CA ARG A 86 -6.24 -6.48 2.19
C ARG A 86 -5.68 -7.35 1.09
N THR A 87 -4.83 -6.78 0.24
CA THR A 87 -4.23 -7.54 -0.86
C THR A 87 -3.36 -8.69 -0.32
N SER A 88 -2.61 -8.45 0.75
CA SER A 88 -1.79 -9.48 1.40
C SER A 88 -2.63 -10.65 1.93
N GLU A 89 -3.80 -10.38 2.51
CA GLU A 89 -4.73 -11.41 3.01
C GLU A 89 -5.27 -12.26 1.86
N ILE A 90 -5.72 -11.64 0.77
CA ILE A 90 -6.19 -12.35 -0.44
C ILE A 90 -5.08 -13.27 -0.99
N ILE A 91 -3.84 -12.78 -1.09
CA ILE A 91 -2.72 -13.56 -1.61
C ILE A 91 -2.36 -14.71 -0.66
N GLU A 92 -2.32 -14.46 0.64
CA GLU A 92 -2.00 -15.48 1.64
C GLU A 92 -3.05 -16.59 1.69
N ASP A 93 -4.33 -16.25 1.58
CA ASP A 93 -5.42 -17.23 1.60
C ASP A 93 -5.38 -18.16 0.38
N ALA A 94 -5.17 -17.61 -0.82
CA ALA A 94 -5.02 -18.40 -2.04
C ALA A 94 -3.75 -19.27 -2.01
N PHE A 95 -2.64 -18.72 -1.51
CA PHE A 95 -1.40 -19.48 -1.34
C PHE A 95 -1.57 -20.67 -0.39
N ARG A 96 -2.31 -20.50 0.72
CA ARG A 96 -2.59 -21.58 1.68
C ARG A 96 -3.54 -22.64 1.15
N GLN A 97 -4.41 -22.26 0.21
CA GLN A 97 -5.29 -23.18 -0.50
C GLN A 97 -4.59 -23.91 -1.65
N GLU A 98 -3.30 -23.61 -1.88
CA GLU A 98 -2.50 -24.17 -2.98
C GLU A 98 -3.08 -23.82 -4.37
N ASP A 99 -3.81 -22.69 -4.47
CA ASP A 99 -4.28 -22.19 -5.75
C ASP A 99 -3.07 -21.82 -6.64
N PRO A 100 -3.10 -22.13 -7.94
CA PRO A 100 -1.99 -21.80 -8.84
C PRO A 100 -1.86 -20.29 -9.10
N THR A 101 -2.99 -19.58 -9.08
CA THR A 101 -3.06 -18.14 -9.33
C THR A 101 -4.08 -17.45 -8.44
N VAL A 102 -3.93 -16.14 -8.25
CA VAL A 102 -4.90 -15.29 -7.54
C VAL A 102 -5.03 -13.93 -8.22
N ALA A 103 -6.26 -13.44 -8.35
CA ALA A 103 -6.54 -12.13 -8.92
C ALA A 103 -7.06 -11.15 -7.86
N PHE A 104 -6.65 -9.88 -7.96
CA PHE A 104 -7.04 -8.84 -7.01
C PHE A 104 -7.02 -7.45 -7.67
N PRO A 105 -7.86 -6.50 -7.20
CA PRO A 105 -7.88 -5.16 -7.73
C PRO A 105 -6.81 -4.27 -7.08
N ILE A 106 -6.16 -3.41 -7.87
CA ILE A 106 -5.42 -2.25 -7.40
C ILE A 106 -5.95 -1.01 -8.13
N GLY A 107 -6.70 -0.17 -7.41
CA GLY A 107 -7.41 0.95 -8.03
C GLY A 107 -8.49 0.44 -8.98
N SER A 108 -8.45 0.87 -10.24
CA SER A 108 -9.39 0.43 -11.29
C SER A 108 -8.85 -0.68 -12.18
N ARG A 109 -7.70 -1.29 -11.83
CA ARG A 109 -7.02 -2.31 -12.63
C ARG A 109 -7.01 -3.63 -11.87
N THR A 110 -7.12 -4.73 -12.60
CA THR A 110 -7.01 -6.08 -12.04
C THR A 110 -5.63 -6.65 -12.30
N TYR A 111 -5.01 -7.15 -11.23
CA TYR A 111 -3.73 -7.85 -11.28
C TYR A 111 -3.94 -9.33 -10.99
N GLU A 112 -3.02 -10.14 -11.46
CA GLU A 112 -2.96 -11.57 -11.18
C GLU A 112 -1.54 -11.95 -10.74
N ILE A 113 -1.47 -12.83 -9.75
CA ILE A 113 -0.26 -13.50 -9.31
C ILE A 113 -0.32 -14.94 -9.78
N ASN A 114 0.79 -15.41 -10.36
CA ASN A 114 1.07 -16.84 -10.54
C ASN A 114 2.12 -17.24 -9.50
N PHE A 115 1.77 -18.18 -8.63
CA PHE A 115 2.60 -18.57 -7.48
C PHE A 115 3.79 -19.43 -7.88
N GLU A 116 3.63 -20.31 -8.87
CA GLU A 116 4.72 -21.15 -9.40
C GLU A 116 5.82 -20.28 -10.03
N ALA A 117 5.44 -19.36 -10.90
CA ALA A 117 6.35 -18.42 -11.53
C ALA A 117 6.88 -17.34 -10.56
N LYS A 118 6.21 -17.15 -9.41
CA LYS A 118 6.44 -16.04 -8.46
C LYS A 118 6.41 -14.69 -9.17
N ARG A 119 5.36 -14.47 -9.96
CA ARG A 119 5.19 -13.24 -10.77
C ARG A 119 3.80 -12.66 -10.64
N GLN A 120 3.74 -11.34 -10.55
CA GLN A 120 2.54 -10.53 -10.73
C GLN A 120 2.54 -9.89 -12.12
N TYR A 121 1.38 -9.81 -12.75
CA TYR A 121 1.13 -9.03 -13.97
C TYR A 121 -0.25 -8.39 -13.96
N GLN A 122 -0.46 -7.36 -14.78
CA GLN A 122 -1.79 -6.76 -14.99
C GLN A 122 -2.53 -7.58 -16.06
N LYS A 123 -3.79 -7.94 -15.82
CA LYS A 123 -4.56 -8.79 -16.74
C LYS A 123 -4.72 -8.18 -18.14
N ASP A 124 -4.86 -6.87 -18.22
CA ASP A 124 -5.06 -6.14 -19.48
C ASP A 124 -3.74 -5.67 -20.14
N GLU A 125 -2.60 -5.73 -19.43
CA GLU A 125 -1.30 -5.23 -19.90
C GLU A 125 -0.17 -6.13 -19.33
N THR A 126 0.22 -7.18 -20.05
CA THR A 126 1.22 -8.17 -19.58
C THR A 126 2.67 -7.67 -19.59
N SER A 127 2.93 -6.46 -20.08
CA SER A 127 4.28 -5.90 -20.24
C SER A 127 4.96 -5.57 -18.91
N LYS A 128 4.19 -5.29 -17.86
CA LYS A 128 4.71 -5.02 -16.52
C LYS A 128 4.58 -6.24 -15.64
N LYS A 129 5.69 -6.96 -15.49
CA LYS A 129 5.83 -8.10 -14.59
C LYS A 129 6.66 -7.69 -13.38
N ARG A 130 6.20 -8.04 -12.19
CA ARG A 130 6.97 -7.87 -10.95
C ARG A 130 7.20 -9.22 -10.29
N THR A 131 8.41 -9.45 -9.81
CA THR A 131 8.68 -10.59 -8.93
C THR A 131 7.91 -10.41 -7.63
N ILE A 132 7.37 -11.50 -7.10
CA ILE A 132 6.77 -11.51 -5.76
C ILE A 132 7.57 -12.41 -4.82
N THR A 133 7.47 -12.14 -3.51
CA THR A 133 8.04 -13.01 -2.49
C THR A 133 7.20 -12.98 -1.21
N ARG A 134 7.36 -14.03 -0.41
CA ARG A 134 6.77 -14.17 0.92
C ARG A 134 7.89 -14.21 1.95
N SER A 135 7.88 -13.29 2.91
CA SER A 135 8.93 -13.18 3.92
C SER A 135 8.42 -12.46 5.17
N THR A 136 9.23 -12.38 6.22
CA THR A 136 8.95 -11.53 7.37
C THR A 136 9.54 -10.13 7.14
N ARG A 137 9.07 -9.10 7.87
CA ARG A 137 9.68 -7.77 7.81
C ARG A 137 11.10 -7.75 8.38
N ARG A 138 11.46 -8.75 9.20
CA ARG A 138 12.82 -8.90 9.73
C ARG A 138 13.79 -9.37 8.66
N ASP A 139 13.36 -10.28 7.78
CA ASP A 139 14.26 -10.98 6.85
C ASP A 139 14.33 -10.29 5.47
N ILE A 140 13.32 -9.49 5.11
CA ILE A 140 13.29 -8.78 3.84
C ILE A 140 14.30 -7.62 3.82
N LYS A 141 15.28 -7.70 2.91
CA LYS A 141 16.28 -6.64 2.71
C LYS A 141 15.75 -5.55 1.76
N ASN A 142 16.21 -4.32 1.93
CA ASN A 142 15.86 -3.19 1.05
C ASN A 142 14.34 -2.95 0.91
N LEU A 143 13.60 -3.07 2.02
CA LEU A 143 12.19 -2.72 2.06
C LEU A 143 12.03 -1.22 1.80
N ARG A 144 11.29 -0.87 0.76
CA ARG A 144 11.01 0.52 0.37
C ARG A 144 9.82 1.10 1.10
N GLY A 145 8.89 0.25 1.52
CA GLY A 145 7.67 0.63 2.23
C GLY A 145 6.49 -0.26 1.87
N VAL A 146 5.29 0.24 2.09
CA VAL A 146 4.03 -0.50 1.88
C VAL A 146 3.25 0.16 0.76
N ALA A 147 2.88 -0.61 -0.26
CA ALA A 147 2.01 -0.21 -1.36
C ALA A 147 2.36 1.14 -2.02
N GLY A 148 3.66 1.43 -2.20
CA GLY A 148 4.14 2.69 -2.77
C GLY A 148 4.16 3.90 -1.81
N ILE A 149 4.07 3.66 -0.50
CA ILE A 149 4.27 4.65 0.57
C ILE A 149 5.67 4.43 1.15
N PRO A 150 6.66 5.31 0.84
CA PRO A 150 8.06 5.11 1.22
C PRO A 150 8.31 5.08 2.72
N LEU A 151 9.20 4.21 3.21
CA LEU A 151 9.63 4.11 4.61
C LEU A 151 10.19 5.42 5.19
N GLU A 152 10.72 6.33 4.38
CA GLU A 152 11.23 7.63 4.86
C GLU A 152 10.12 8.53 5.43
N ASN A 153 8.91 8.44 4.89
CA ASN A 153 7.71 9.07 5.47
C ASN A 153 7.34 8.50 6.84
N TYR A 154 8.11 7.52 7.35
CA TYR A 154 7.90 6.86 8.62
C TYR A 154 8.84 7.41 9.70
N ARG A 155 9.86 8.20 9.33
CA ARG A 155 10.83 8.79 10.26
C ARG A 155 10.37 10.11 10.87
N GLU A 156 9.51 10.85 10.17
CA GLU A 156 9.04 12.18 10.60
C GLU A 156 8.05 12.14 11.77
N ASP A 157 7.45 10.98 12.09
CA ASP A 157 6.50 10.84 13.20
C ASP A 157 7.18 10.49 14.54
N ASN A 158 8.50 10.31 14.60
CA ASN A 158 9.22 9.91 15.82
C ASN A 158 9.94 11.05 16.56
N ASP A 159 9.80 12.31 16.15
CA ASP A 159 10.35 13.46 16.90
C ASP A 159 9.32 14.06 17.88
N SER A 160 8.61 13.20 18.62
CA SER A 160 7.80 13.66 19.76
C SER A 160 7.56 12.60 20.85
N ASP A 161 8.55 11.73 21.12
CA ASP A 161 8.64 11.07 22.43
C ASP A 161 10.03 11.34 23.01
N GLY A 162 10.05 12.25 23.99
CA GLY A 162 11.25 12.69 24.66
C GLY A 162 11.95 11.56 25.44
N ILE A 163 13.27 11.62 25.46
CA ILE A 163 14.03 11.09 26.59
C ILE A 163 14.38 12.29 27.47
N ALA A 164 13.59 12.45 28.53
CA ALA A 164 14.02 13.14 29.74
C ALA A 164 15.33 12.51 30.23
N GLY A 165 16.28 13.37 30.61
CA GLY A 165 17.65 12.96 30.91
C GLY A 165 17.80 12.12 32.18
N LEU A 166 19.02 11.60 32.35
CA LEU A 166 19.64 11.42 33.65
C LEU A 166 21.10 11.88 33.53
N SER A 167 21.47 12.72 34.49
CA SER A 167 22.82 13.14 34.84
C SER A 167 23.65 11.95 35.33
N ASP A 168 24.97 12.05 35.26
CA ASP A 168 25.75 12.31 36.47
C ASP A 168 27.23 12.55 36.16
N SER A 169 27.77 13.43 36.99
CA SER A 169 29.16 13.80 37.16
C SER A 169 29.99 12.61 37.61
N GLU A 170 31.24 12.56 37.15
CA GLU A 170 32.46 12.45 37.98
C GLU A 170 33.67 12.87 37.14
#